data_AF-A0A9W4KFP8-F1
#
_entry.id   AF-A0A9W4KFP8-F1
#
_cell.length_a   1.000
_cell.length_b   1.000
_cell.length_c   1.000
_cell.angle_alpha   90.00
_cell.angle_beta   90.00
_cell.angle_gamma   90.00
#
_symmetry.space_group_name_H-M   'P 1'
#
loop_
_entity.id
_entity.type
_entity.pdbx_description
1 polymer ?
#
loop_
_entity_poly.entity_id
_entity_poly.type
_entity_poly.pdbx_seq_one_letter_code
_entity_poly.pdbx_strand_id
1 'polypeptide(L)'
;MTFARPPASTWELYHKLKVHPNWGYVIYRTSYSPESDAHFSTAVKYVEASVKKSFFRECASKNESSPGVDPAIYEEIWAKHSSTVMEDAALFDGASIDSIRAHFEAWVDMQGQRDSFNKYRMCIVIDEECLQTLLGTSAEALEQETEYKRDETKRYVKVLEAWPNVDQYDTFPGWMKCWTRALWDLWTMICDGDEMSMSWEKIDDFCPEVYCG
;
A
#
# COMPACT_ATOMS: atom_id res chain seq x y z
N MET A 1 33.31 -8.01 4.33
CA MET A 1 32.76 -6.87 3.57
C MET A 1 31.75 -6.18 4.48
N THR A 2 31.78 -4.86 4.55
CA THR A 2 30.82 -4.07 5.33
C THR A 2 29.69 -3.63 4.40
N PHE A 3 28.47 -4.10 4.64
CA PHE A 3 27.28 -3.62 3.93
C PHE A 3 26.88 -2.22 4.41
N ALA A 4 26.28 -1.43 3.52
CA ALA A 4 25.59 -0.21 3.92
C ALA A 4 24.32 -0.55 4.72
N ARG A 5 23.88 0.43 5.51
CA ARG A 5 22.56 0.41 6.14
C ARG A 5 21.48 0.60 5.04
N PRO A 6 20.34 -0.13 5.11
CA PRO A 6 19.19 0.15 4.26
C PRO A 6 18.66 1.59 4.41
N PRO A 7 17.78 2.06 3.50
CA PRO A 7 17.02 3.29 3.70
C PRO A 7 16.34 3.36 5.06
N ALA A 8 16.12 4.57 5.57
CA ALA A 8 15.61 4.79 6.93
C ALA A 8 14.28 4.06 7.16
N SER A 9 13.34 4.17 6.23
CA SER A 9 12.03 3.50 6.24
C SER A 9 12.14 1.97 6.24
N THR A 10 12.98 1.40 5.37
CA THR A 10 13.23 -0.06 5.31
C THR A 10 13.88 -0.56 6.59
N TRP A 11 14.80 0.22 7.16
CA TRP A 11 15.42 -0.11 8.43
C TRP A 11 14.45 0.00 9.61
N GLU A 12 13.57 0.99 9.61
CA GLU A 12 12.50 1.08 10.60
C GLU A 12 11.57 -0.13 10.51
N LEU A 13 11.11 -0.48 9.31
CA LEU A 13 10.28 -1.66 9.09
C LEU A 13 10.96 -2.93 9.62
N TYR A 14 12.25 -3.10 9.36
CA TYR A 14 13.03 -4.22 9.90
C TYR A 14 12.95 -4.33 11.43
N HIS A 15 13.08 -3.21 12.15
CA HIS A 15 12.99 -3.20 13.61
C HIS A 15 11.55 -3.34 14.12
N LYS A 16 10.57 -2.71 13.46
CA LYS A 16 9.14 -2.86 13.77
C LYS A 16 8.73 -4.34 13.67
N LEU A 17 9.27 -5.08 12.71
CA LEU A 17 9.02 -6.51 12.54
C LEU A 17 9.65 -7.41 13.62
N LYS A 18 10.39 -6.86 14.59
CA LYS A 18 10.81 -7.60 15.80
C LYS A 18 9.71 -7.67 16.84
N VAL A 19 8.77 -6.73 16.82
CA VAL A 19 7.65 -6.64 17.76
C VAL A 19 6.30 -6.91 17.08
N HIS A 20 6.18 -6.60 15.80
CA HIS A 20 5.00 -6.89 14.98
C HIS A 20 5.19 -8.20 14.20
N PRO A 21 4.18 -9.10 14.18
CA PRO A 21 4.32 -10.41 13.55
C PRO A 21 4.35 -10.35 12.01
N ASN A 22 3.74 -9.32 11.41
CA ASN A 22 3.67 -9.12 9.98
C ASN A 22 3.58 -7.64 9.61
N TRP A 23 3.72 -7.36 8.32
CA TRP A 23 3.46 -6.07 7.69
C TRP A 23 2.69 -6.26 6.39
N GLY A 24 2.23 -5.16 5.80
CA GLY A 24 1.36 -5.15 4.63
C GLY A 24 0.11 -4.33 4.91
N TYR A 25 -0.70 -4.15 3.87
CA TYR A 25 -1.90 -3.33 3.95
C TYR A 25 -3.07 -4.06 4.62
N VAL A 26 -3.96 -3.28 5.22
CA VAL A 26 -5.34 -3.73 5.44
C VAL A 26 -6.13 -3.41 4.17
N ILE A 27 -6.81 -4.38 3.57
CA ILE A 27 -7.48 -4.27 2.28
C ILE A 27 -8.96 -4.55 2.48
N TYR A 28 -9.81 -3.56 2.22
CA TYR A 28 -11.27 -3.68 2.25
C TYR A 28 -11.82 -3.99 0.86
N ARG A 29 -12.72 -4.97 0.81
CA ARG A 29 -13.58 -5.22 -0.33
C ARG A 29 -14.92 -4.52 -0.12
N THR A 30 -15.32 -3.65 -1.04
CA THR A 30 -16.60 -2.91 -0.94
C THR A 30 -17.55 -3.12 -2.11
N SER A 31 -17.15 -3.89 -3.13
CA SER A 31 -18.06 -4.40 -4.16
C SER A 31 -18.16 -5.91 -4.08
N TYR A 32 -19.38 -6.44 -4.06
CA TYR A 32 -19.68 -7.87 -4.06
C TYR A 32 -20.50 -8.29 -5.30
N SER A 33 -20.24 -7.66 -6.43
CA SER A 33 -20.76 -8.09 -7.73
C SER A 33 -20.22 -9.48 -8.13
N PRO A 34 -20.90 -10.23 -9.02
CA PRO A 34 -20.38 -11.50 -9.52
C PRO A 34 -19.00 -11.39 -10.19
N GLU A 35 -18.70 -10.23 -10.80
CA GLU A 35 -17.38 -9.95 -11.38
C GLU A 35 -16.33 -9.76 -10.28
N SER A 36 -16.68 -9.03 -9.21
CA SER A 36 -15.85 -8.93 -8.02
C SER A 36 -15.58 -10.28 -7.38
N ASP A 37 -16.59 -11.15 -7.24
CA ASP A 37 -16.39 -12.51 -6.69
C ASP A 37 -15.40 -13.33 -7.52
N ALA A 38 -15.44 -13.18 -8.85
CA ALA A 38 -14.54 -13.89 -9.75
C ALA A 38 -13.10 -13.34 -9.73
N HIS A 39 -12.92 -12.03 -9.53
CA HIS A 39 -11.65 -11.36 -9.79
C HIS A 39 -10.96 -10.74 -8.56
N PHE A 40 -11.65 -10.58 -7.43
CA PHE A 40 -11.11 -9.89 -6.25
C PHE A 40 -9.81 -10.53 -5.74
N SER A 41 -9.74 -11.87 -5.63
CA SER A 41 -8.50 -12.52 -5.16
C SER A 41 -7.33 -12.28 -6.11
N THR A 42 -7.59 -12.19 -7.42
CA THR A 42 -6.57 -11.90 -8.43
C THR A 42 -6.12 -10.44 -8.32
N ALA A 43 -7.05 -9.51 -8.09
CA ALA A 43 -6.75 -8.11 -7.86
C ALA A 43 -5.86 -7.92 -6.61
N VAL A 44 -6.19 -8.59 -5.49
CA VAL A 44 -5.36 -8.57 -4.27
C VAL A 44 -3.94 -9.10 -4.55
N LYS A 45 -3.82 -10.25 -5.22
CA LYS A 45 -2.49 -10.80 -5.58
C LYS A 45 -1.68 -9.84 -6.45
N TYR A 46 -2.33 -9.15 -7.39
CA TYR A 46 -1.66 -8.16 -8.24
C TYR A 46 -1.19 -6.94 -7.43
N VAL A 47 -2.01 -6.45 -6.49
CA VAL A 47 -1.64 -5.38 -5.56
C VAL A 47 -0.41 -5.80 -4.74
N GLU A 48 -0.41 -7.00 -4.17
CA GLU A 48 0.74 -7.52 -3.39
C GLU A 48 1.99 -7.69 -4.26
N ALA A 49 1.86 -8.21 -5.48
CA ALA A 49 2.96 -8.32 -6.42
C ALA A 49 3.52 -6.95 -6.82
N SER A 50 2.68 -5.90 -6.87
CA SER A 50 3.11 -4.54 -7.14
C SER A 50 3.94 -3.96 -5.98
N VAL A 51 3.50 -4.17 -4.74
CA VAL A 51 4.28 -3.82 -3.54
C VAL A 51 5.61 -4.57 -3.54
N LYS A 52 5.60 -5.88 -3.78
CA LYS A 52 6.80 -6.73 -3.86
C LYS A 52 7.81 -6.19 -4.85
N LYS A 53 7.34 -5.86 -6.06
CA LYS A 53 8.19 -5.41 -7.16
C LYS A 53 8.87 -4.09 -6.81
N SER A 54 8.13 -3.11 -6.29
CA SER A 54 8.70 -1.82 -5.89
C SER A 54 9.65 -1.95 -4.69
N PHE A 55 9.31 -2.81 -3.72
CA PHE A 55 10.16 -3.13 -2.57
C PHE A 55 11.52 -3.72 -2.99
N PHE A 56 11.54 -4.75 -3.85
CA PHE A 56 12.80 -5.35 -4.30
C PHE A 56 13.56 -4.48 -5.32
N ARG A 57 12.88 -3.58 -6.03
CA ARG A 57 13.53 -2.56 -6.87
C ARG A 57 14.39 -1.62 -6.02
N GLU A 58 13.92 -1.23 -4.84
CA GLU A 58 14.72 -0.43 -3.89
C GLU A 58 16.02 -1.19 -3.52
N CYS A 59 15.91 -2.47 -3.15
CA CYS A 59 17.06 -3.33 -2.86
C CYS A 59 18.07 -3.38 -4.02
N ALA A 60 17.59 -3.64 -5.23
CA ALA A 60 18.44 -3.71 -6.42
C ALA A 60 19.17 -2.37 -6.68
N SER A 61 18.45 -1.24 -6.60
CA SER A 61 19.03 0.09 -6.82
C SER A 61 20.14 0.45 -5.82
N LYS A 62 20.06 -0.07 -4.58
CA LYS A 62 21.07 0.19 -3.54
C LYS A 62 22.24 -0.78 -3.62
N ASN A 63 22.04 -1.98 -4.14
CA ASN A 63 23.15 -2.91 -4.40
C ASN A 63 24.09 -2.43 -5.51
N GLU A 64 23.61 -1.56 -6.40
CA GLU A 64 24.45 -0.85 -7.36
C GLU A 64 25.35 0.22 -6.70
N SER A 65 25.03 0.65 -5.47
CA SER A 65 25.86 1.59 -4.70
C SER A 65 26.94 0.87 -3.88
N SER A 66 28.08 1.52 -3.66
CA SER A 66 29.17 0.97 -2.84
C SER A 66 29.28 1.71 -1.50
N PRO A 67 29.22 1.01 -0.34
CA PRO A 67 28.91 -0.41 -0.19
C PRO A 67 27.41 -0.70 -0.41
N GLY A 68 27.07 -1.84 -1.02
CA GLY A 68 25.67 -2.27 -1.22
C GLY A 68 24.99 -2.65 0.10
N VAL A 69 23.68 -2.92 0.08
CA VAL A 69 22.91 -3.36 1.27
C VAL A 69 22.88 -4.89 1.33
N ASP A 70 22.80 -5.47 2.52
CA ASP A 70 22.66 -6.93 2.65
C ASP A 70 21.28 -7.38 2.12
N PRO A 71 21.20 -8.20 1.05
CA PRO A 71 19.93 -8.68 0.51
C PRO A 71 19.13 -9.51 1.51
N ALA A 72 19.79 -10.16 2.48
CA ALA A 72 19.11 -10.97 3.50
C ALA A 72 18.13 -10.14 4.35
N ILE A 73 18.40 -8.84 4.54
CA ILE A 73 17.50 -7.94 5.27
C ILE A 73 16.16 -7.81 4.52
N TYR A 74 16.19 -7.67 3.19
CA TYR A 74 14.98 -7.56 2.38
C TYR A 74 14.19 -8.87 2.36
N GLU A 75 14.87 -10.02 2.27
CA GLU A 75 14.23 -11.33 2.36
C GLU A 75 13.58 -11.57 3.74
N GLU A 76 14.25 -11.20 4.83
CA GLU A 76 13.70 -11.29 6.19
C GLU A 76 12.46 -10.41 6.39
N ILE A 77 12.46 -9.20 5.83
CA ILE A 77 11.28 -8.33 5.83
C ILE A 77 10.17 -8.97 5.01
N TRP A 78 10.44 -9.35 3.76
CA TRP A 78 9.43 -9.88 2.84
C TRP A 78 8.81 -11.18 3.34
N ALA A 79 9.57 -12.04 4.02
CA ALA A 79 9.07 -13.26 4.64
C ALA A 79 7.95 -13.02 5.68
N LYS A 80 7.83 -11.80 6.21
CA LYS A 80 6.77 -11.36 7.13
C LYS A 80 5.68 -10.52 6.46
N HIS A 81 5.70 -10.40 5.13
CA HIS A 81 4.63 -9.69 4.40
C HIS A 81 3.35 -10.53 4.42
N SER A 82 2.28 -9.96 4.97
CA SER A 82 0.95 -10.55 5.02
C SER A 82 -0.09 -9.44 5.18
N SER A 83 -0.74 -9.08 4.07
CA SER A 83 -1.87 -8.15 4.06
C SER A 83 -3.06 -8.75 4.81
N THR A 84 -3.88 -7.90 5.42
CA THR A 84 -5.11 -8.30 6.11
C THR A 84 -6.30 -7.93 5.24
N VAL A 85 -7.05 -8.93 4.78
CA VAL A 85 -8.20 -8.72 3.90
C VAL A 85 -9.50 -8.71 4.72
N MET A 86 -10.30 -7.67 4.55
CA MET A 86 -11.58 -7.44 5.23
C MET A 86 -12.73 -7.67 4.22
N GLU A 87 -13.39 -8.82 4.32
CA GLU A 87 -14.38 -9.32 3.35
C GLU A 87 -15.71 -9.74 4.01
N ASP A 88 -16.30 -8.85 4.81
CA ASP A 88 -17.67 -9.03 5.32
C ASP A 88 -18.67 -8.25 4.45
N ALA A 89 -19.34 -8.95 3.53
CA ALA A 89 -20.33 -8.36 2.64
C ALA A 89 -21.48 -7.68 3.38
N ALA A 90 -21.86 -8.19 4.56
CA ALA A 90 -22.96 -7.60 5.33
C ALA A 90 -22.58 -6.23 5.92
N LEU A 91 -21.28 -5.97 6.09
CA LEU A 91 -20.75 -4.71 6.61
C LEU A 91 -20.24 -3.78 5.52
N PHE A 92 -19.69 -4.32 4.43
CA PHE A 92 -18.89 -3.54 3.49
C PHE A 92 -19.47 -3.42 2.08
N ASP A 93 -20.51 -4.17 1.71
CA ASP A 93 -21.11 -4.06 0.38
C ASP A 93 -21.72 -2.66 0.16
N GLY A 94 -21.17 -1.93 -0.82
CA GLY A 94 -21.54 -0.54 -1.09
C GLY A 94 -21.17 0.46 0.01
N ALA A 95 -20.32 0.08 0.97
CA ALA A 95 -19.91 0.97 2.05
C ALA A 95 -19.15 2.19 1.52
N SER A 96 -19.47 3.38 2.05
CA SER A 96 -18.77 4.61 1.71
C SER A 96 -17.37 4.64 2.31
N ILE A 97 -16.49 5.47 1.74
CA ILE A 97 -15.13 5.69 2.27
C ILE A 97 -15.17 6.11 3.75
N ASP A 98 -16.11 6.97 4.15
CA ASP A 98 -16.25 7.39 5.55
C ASP A 98 -16.67 6.24 6.47
N SER A 99 -17.52 5.32 5.99
CA SER A 99 -17.92 4.13 6.75
C SER A 99 -16.75 3.18 6.93
N ILE A 100 -15.94 2.99 5.88
CA ILE A 100 -14.71 2.20 5.96
C ILE A 100 -13.69 2.87 6.89
N ARG A 101 -13.57 4.20 6.87
CA ARG A 101 -12.68 4.93 7.77
C ARG A 101 -13.08 4.68 9.22
N ALA A 102 -14.35 4.89 9.56
CA ALA A 102 -14.86 4.69 10.91
C ALA A 102 -14.66 3.24 11.39
N HIS A 103 -14.89 2.25 10.52
CA HIS A 103 -14.64 0.85 10.87
C HIS A 103 -13.14 0.58 11.07
N PHE A 104 -12.28 1.10 10.19
CA PHE A 104 -10.84 0.91 10.27
C PHE A 104 -10.26 1.55 11.54
N GLU A 105 -10.64 2.79 11.87
CA GLU A 105 -10.27 3.46 13.12
C GLU A 105 -10.65 2.61 14.34
N ALA A 106 -11.91 2.15 14.41
CA ALA A 106 -12.38 1.30 15.50
C ALA A 106 -11.61 -0.03 15.58
N TRP A 107 -11.31 -0.66 14.44
CA TRP A 107 -10.52 -1.88 14.37
C TRP A 107 -9.08 -1.67 14.86
N VAL A 108 -8.45 -0.54 14.57
CA VAL A 108 -7.11 -0.19 15.08
C VAL A 108 -7.16 0.09 16.58
N ASP A 109 -8.13 0.87 17.04
CA ASP A 109 -8.28 1.23 18.46
C ASP A 109 -8.52 0.00 19.33
N MET A 110 -9.33 -0.97 18.86
CA MET A 110 -9.53 -2.26 19.56
C MET A 110 -8.23 -3.05 19.75
N GLN A 111 -7.24 -2.85 18.88
CA GLN A 111 -5.93 -3.49 19.01
C GLN A 111 -4.95 -2.67 19.86
N GLY A 112 -5.30 -1.43 20.20
CA GLY A 112 -4.39 -0.49 20.87
C GLY A 112 -3.16 -0.15 20.03
N GLN A 113 -3.32 -0.11 18.70
CA GLN A 113 -2.22 0.06 17.74
C GLN A 113 -2.26 1.41 17.00
N ARG A 114 -3.01 2.37 17.51
CA ARG A 114 -3.07 3.73 16.96
C ARG A 114 -1.67 4.33 16.87
N ASP A 115 -1.32 4.80 15.67
CA ASP A 115 -0.03 5.42 15.32
C ASP A 115 1.22 4.60 15.68
N SER A 116 1.08 3.29 15.92
CA SER A 116 2.19 2.43 16.33
C SER A 116 2.98 1.89 15.13
N PHE A 117 2.32 1.72 13.99
CA PHE A 117 2.86 1.11 12.78
C PHE A 117 2.04 1.47 11.54
N ASN A 118 2.68 1.53 10.36
CA ASN A 118 2.07 2.03 9.11
C ASN A 118 0.83 1.22 8.71
N LYS A 119 0.82 -0.09 9.01
CA LYS A 119 -0.33 -0.99 8.83
C LYS A 119 -1.63 -0.43 9.46
N TYR A 120 -1.49 0.34 10.53
CA TYR A 120 -2.59 0.89 11.31
C TYR A 120 -2.85 2.37 11.02
N ARG A 121 -2.08 2.99 10.12
CA ARG A 121 -2.29 4.38 9.68
C ARG A 121 -3.13 4.48 8.42
N MET A 122 -3.07 3.47 7.55
CA MET A 122 -3.78 3.47 6.28
C MET A 122 -4.31 2.10 5.87
N CYS A 123 -5.39 2.11 5.09
CA CYS A 123 -5.94 0.92 4.46
C CYS A 123 -6.21 1.14 2.97
N ILE A 124 -6.23 0.05 2.22
CA ILE A 124 -6.65 0.02 0.82
C ILE A 124 -8.16 -0.27 0.77
N VAL A 125 -8.88 0.41 -0.11
CA VAL A 125 -10.26 0.12 -0.48
C VAL A 125 -10.28 -0.25 -1.95
N ILE A 126 -10.79 -1.45 -2.24
CA ILE A 126 -11.03 -1.92 -3.60
C ILE A 126 -12.55 -1.96 -3.78
N ASP A 127 -13.06 -0.90 -4.40
CA ASP A 127 -14.43 -0.82 -4.88
C ASP A 127 -14.53 -1.27 -6.35
N GLU A 128 -15.73 -1.16 -6.92
CA GLU A 128 -15.97 -1.56 -8.30
C GLU A 128 -15.07 -0.78 -9.28
N GLU A 129 -14.89 0.52 -9.09
CA GLU A 129 -14.02 1.35 -9.93
C GLU A 129 -12.58 0.84 -9.91
N CYS A 130 -12.03 0.58 -8.71
CA CYS A 130 -10.68 0.03 -8.57
C CYS A 130 -10.56 -1.33 -9.27
N LEU A 131 -11.53 -2.21 -9.04
CA LEU A 131 -11.56 -3.56 -9.62
C LEU A 131 -11.49 -3.50 -11.14
N GLN A 132 -12.28 -2.63 -11.78
CA GLN A 132 -12.29 -2.46 -13.24
C GLN A 132 -10.89 -2.11 -13.77
N THR A 133 -10.12 -1.28 -13.07
CA THR A 133 -8.75 -0.96 -13.49
C THR A 133 -7.78 -2.13 -13.34
N LEU A 134 -8.09 -3.08 -12.45
CA LEU A 134 -7.27 -4.25 -12.15
C LEU A 134 -7.65 -5.48 -12.99
N LEU A 135 -8.71 -5.42 -13.80
CA LEU A 135 -9.09 -6.52 -14.68
C LEU A 135 -8.00 -6.85 -15.70
N GLY A 136 -7.88 -8.14 -16.04
CA GLY A 136 -6.88 -8.64 -16.97
C GLY A 136 -5.43 -8.59 -16.45
N THR A 137 -5.23 -8.24 -15.18
CA THR A 137 -3.91 -8.28 -14.55
C THR A 137 -3.49 -9.69 -14.17
N SER A 138 -2.18 -9.91 -14.06
CA SER A 138 -1.59 -11.14 -13.53
C SER A 138 -0.40 -10.78 -12.65
N ALA A 139 -0.41 -11.31 -11.42
CA ALA A 139 0.70 -11.20 -10.49
C ALA A 139 1.95 -11.90 -11.07
N GLU A 140 1.75 -13.06 -11.68
CA GLU A 140 2.81 -13.88 -12.28
C GLU A 140 3.49 -13.14 -13.44
N ALA A 141 2.71 -12.49 -14.31
CA ALA A 141 3.25 -11.68 -15.40
C ALA A 141 4.04 -10.47 -14.86
N LEU A 142 3.58 -9.84 -13.78
CA LEU A 142 4.27 -8.73 -13.15
C LEU A 142 5.60 -9.15 -12.49
N GLU A 143 5.64 -10.32 -11.84
CA GLU A 143 6.84 -10.89 -11.24
C GLU A 143 7.88 -11.32 -12.29
N GLN A 144 7.45 -11.77 -13.46
CA GLN A 144 8.35 -12.17 -14.56
C GLN A 144 8.88 -10.99 -15.39
N GLU A 145 8.27 -9.81 -15.27
CA GLU A 145 8.71 -8.64 -16.03
C GLU A 145 10.07 -8.14 -15.52
N THR A 146 11.10 -8.27 -16.36
CA THR A 146 12.52 -7.97 -16.07
C THR A 146 12.87 -6.48 -16.15
N GLU A 147 12.13 -5.71 -16.94
CA GLU A 147 12.33 -4.26 -17.07
C GLU A 147 11.13 -3.53 -16.51
N TYR A 148 11.36 -2.44 -15.76
CA TYR A 148 10.25 -1.59 -15.35
C TYR A 148 9.70 -0.86 -16.58
N LYS A 149 8.66 -1.41 -17.21
CA LYS A 149 7.92 -0.66 -18.21
C LYS A 149 6.98 0.29 -17.50
N ARG A 150 6.95 1.55 -17.94
CA ARG A 150 5.88 2.47 -17.54
C ARG A 150 4.59 1.85 -18.05
N ASP A 151 3.76 1.39 -17.14
CA ASP A 151 2.45 0.86 -17.49
C ASP A 151 1.64 2.01 -18.07
N GLU A 152 1.29 1.92 -19.35
CA GLU A 152 0.44 2.91 -20.00
C GLU A 152 -1.01 2.81 -19.46
N THR A 153 -1.36 1.67 -18.86
CA THR A 153 -2.67 1.47 -18.23
C THR A 153 -2.63 1.93 -16.78
N LYS A 154 -3.48 2.89 -16.44
CA LYS A 154 -3.59 3.42 -15.07
C LYS A 154 -4.32 2.39 -14.18
N ARG A 155 -3.57 1.69 -13.32
CA ARG A 155 -4.06 0.64 -12.41
C ARG A 155 -4.01 1.05 -10.96
N TYR A 156 -5.11 1.55 -10.40
CA TYR A 156 -5.07 2.17 -9.08
C TYR A 156 -6.03 1.50 -8.09
N VAL A 157 -5.77 1.77 -6.82
CA VAL A 157 -6.63 1.45 -5.69
C VAL A 157 -6.90 2.71 -4.89
N LYS A 158 -7.94 2.74 -4.05
CA LYS A 158 -8.12 3.84 -3.10
C LYS A 158 -7.33 3.54 -1.84
N VAL A 159 -6.55 4.49 -1.35
CA VAL A 159 -5.84 4.38 -0.07
C VAL A 159 -6.37 5.45 0.85
N LEU A 160 -6.76 5.04 2.05
CA LEU A 160 -7.47 5.82 3.05
C LEU A 160 -6.59 5.95 4.30
N GLU A 161 -6.41 7.17 4.79
CA GLU A 161 -5.79 7.45 6.08
C GLU A 161 -6.85 7.37 7.21
N ALA A 162 -6.47 6.75 8.34
CA ALA A 162 -7.35 6.59 9.50
C ALA A 162 -7.66 7.93 10.19
N TRP A 163 -6.62 8.73 10.47
CA TRP A 163 -6.76 10.00 11.19
C TRP A 163 -6.08 11.12 10.42
N PRO A 164 -6.63 11.53 9.26
CA PRO A 164 -6.07 12.63 8.49
C PRO A 164 -6.12 13.93 9.29
N ASN A 165 -5.08 14.75 9.18
CA ASN A 165 -5.10 16.10 9.72
C ASN A 165 -5.92 16.99 8.79
N VAL A 166 -7.20 17.16 9.09
CA VAL A 166 -8.10 18.03 8.32
C VAL A 166 -8.15 19.37 9.04
N ASP A 167 -7.38 20.35 8.59
CA ASP A 167 -7.57 21.73 9.00
C ASP A 167 -8.53 22.47 8.05
N GLN A 168 -9.01 23.65 8.45
CA GLN A 168 -10.00 24.41 7.66
C GLN A 168 -9.44 24.96 6.32
N TYR A 169 -8.13 24.82 6.08
CA TYR A 169 -7.43 25.25 4.88
C TYR A 169 -7.04 24.06 3.99
N ASP A 170 -7.03 22.83 4.53
CA ASP A 170 -6.75 21.62 3.79
C ASP A 170 -8.02 21.04 3.14
N THR A 171 -7.94 20.85 1.82
CA THR A 171 -9.00 20.22 1.02
C THR A 171 -8.81 18.72 0.87
N PHE A 172 -7.73 18.15 1.42
CA PHE A 172 -7.43 16.74 1.30
C PHE A 172 -8.46 15.89 2.07
N PRO A 173 -9.19 14.98 1.40
CA PRO A 173 -10.28 14.24 2.03
C PRO A 173 -9.81 13.07 2.93
N GLY A 174 -8.50 12.97 3.20
CA GLY A 174 -7.92 11.86 3.95
C GLY A 174 -7.83 10.55 3.17
N TRP A 175 -7.95 10.59 1.83
CA TRP A 175 -7.78 9.43 0.96
C TRP A 175 -7.40 9.86 -0.45
N MET A 176 -6.85 8.91 -1.22
CA MET A 176 -6.35 9.15 -2.57
C MET A 176 -6.49 7.91 -3.46
N LYS A 177 -6.58 8.10 -4.77
CA LYS A 177 -6.34 7.02 -5.74
C LYS A 177 -4.84 6.80 -5.88
N CYS A 178 -4.30 5.68 -5.41
CA CYS A 178 -2.88 5.36 -5.50
C CYS A 178 -2.63 4.36 -6.63
N TRP A 179 -1.66 4.67 -7.50
CA TRP A 179 -1.17 3.71 -8.48
C TRP A 179 -0.57 2.49 -7.76
N THR A 180 -0.95 1.29 -8.18
CA THR A 180 -0.50 0.03 -7.54
C THR A 180 1.03 -0.08 -7.41
N ARG A 181 1.78 0.47 -8.37
CA ARG A 181 3.25 0.48 -8.32
C ARG A 181 3.86 1.49 -7.33
N ALA A 182 3.09 2.48 -6.88
CA ALA A 182 3.51 3.51 -5.92
C ALA A 182 3.19 3.13 -4.46
N LEU A 183 2.57 1.95 -4.22
CA LEU A 183 2.18 1.54 -2.87
C LEU A 183 3.38 1.37 -1.92
N TRP A 184 4.52 0.83 -2.38
CA TRP A 184 5.71 0.78 -1.53
C TRP A 184 6.22 2.18 -1.17
N ASP A 185 6.25 3.10 -2.14
CA ASP A 185 6.69 4.48 -1.89
C ASP A 185 5.77 5.14 -0.86
N LEU A 186 4.45 5.00 -1.01
CA LEU A 186 3.47 5.48 -0.03
C LEU A 186 3.69 4.86 1.36
N TRP A 187 3.92 3.55 1.42
CA TRP A 187 4.25 2.87 2.67
C TRP A 187 5.43 3.52 3.39
N THR A 188 6.50 3.83 2.65
CA THR A 188 7.70 4.43 3.24
C THR A 188 7.49 5.87 3.70
N MET A 189 6.70 6.67 2.99
CA MET A 189 6.46 8.07 3.34
C MET A 189 5.62 8.21 4.61
N ILE A 190 4.58 7.39 4.78
CA ILE A 190 3.74 7.39 6.01
C ILE A 190 4.52 6.85 7.23
N CYS A 191 5.66 6.21 7.06
CA CYS A 191 6.50 5.73 8.17
C CYS A 191 7.12 6.88 8.98
N ASP A 192 7.47 7.97 8.31
CA ASP A 192 8.25 9.06 8.90
C ASP A 192 7.38 10.01 9.77
N GLY A 193 6.13 9.63 10.06
CA GLY A 193 5.15 10.45 10.77
C GLY A 193 4.45 11.47 9.87
N ASP A 194 4.78 11.48 8.58
CA ASP A 194 4.19 12.39 7.59
C ASP A 194 2.70 12.09 7.36
N GLU A 195 1.96 13.13 6.98
CA GLU A 195 0.56 13.08 6.57
C GLU A 195 0.43 12.58 5.13
N MET A 196 -0.67 11.89 4.81
CA MET A 196 -0.92 11.42 3.45
C MET A 196 -1.05 12.58 2.44
N SER A 197 -1.45 13.76 2.90
CA SER A 197 -1.47 15.03 2.13
C SER A 197 -0.08 15.45 1.60
N MET A 198 0.99 15.23 2.35
CA MET A 198 2.35 15.53 1.89
C MET A 198 2.87 14.48 0.89
N SER A 199 2.43 13.23 1.05
CA SER A 199 2.68 12.18 0.06
C SER A 199 1.90 12.43 -1.23
N TRP A 200 0.74 13.09 -1.11
CA TRP A 200 -0.10 13.47 -2.23
C TRP A 200 0.61 14.40 -3.20
N GLU A 201 1.24 15.47 -2.72
CA GLU A 201 1.95 16.40 -3.59
C GLU A 201 3.16 15.75 -4.30
N LYS A 202 3.93 14.92 -3.58
CA LYS A 202 5.13 14.28 -4.13
C LYS A 202 4.82 13.19 -5.16
N ILE A 203 3.71 12.48 -5.01
CA ILE A 203 3.30 11.42 -5.95
C ILE A 203 2.66 12.01 -7.22
N ASP A 204 1.88 13.09 -7.08
CA ASP A 204 1.22 13.76 -8.22
C ASP A 204 2.24 14.26 -9.26
N ASP A 205 3.36 14.83 -8.81
CA ASP A 205 4.46 15.29 -9.67
C ASP A 205 5.03 14.16 -10.56
N PHE A 206 4.92 12.90 -10.16
CA PHE A 206 5.48 11.76 -10.87
C PHE A 206 4.48 11.10 -11.85
N CYS A 207 3.18 11.20 -11.58
CA CYS A 207 2.12 10.55 -12.36
C CYS A 207 0.83 11.42 -12.43
N PRO A 208 0.87 12.52 -13.20
CA PRO A 208 -0.30 13.38 -13.36
C PRO A 208 -1.49 12.58 -13.93
N GLU A 209 -2.70 12.90 -13.48
CA GLU A 209 -3.99 12.35 -13.94
C GLU A 209 -4.35 10.89 -13.54
N VAL A 210 -3.53 10.16 -12.76
CA VAL A 210 -3.99 8.93 -12.05
C VAL A 210 -4.60 9.31 -10.70
N TYR A 211 -4.34 10.54 -10.29
CA TYR A 211 -4.39 11.00 -8.93
C TYR A 211 -5.53 12.01 -8.79
N CYS A 212 -6.67 11.54 -8.30
CA CYS A 212 -7.84 12.38 -8.03
C CYS A 212 -8.42 11.99 -6.67
N GLY A 213 -8.57 13.00 -5.80
CA GLY A 213 -9.72 13.12 -4.92
C GLY A 213 -10.84 13.80 -5.69
#